data_AF-A0A952YT77-F1
#
_entry.id   AF-A0A952YT77-F1
#
_cell.length_a   1.000
_cell.length_b   1.000
_cell.length_c   1.000
_cell.angle_alpha   90.00
_cell.angle_beta   90.00
_cell.angle_gamma   90.00
#
_symmetry.space_group_name_H-M   'P 1'
#
loop_
_entity.id
_entity.type
_entity.pdbx_description
1 polymer ?
#
loop_
_entity_poly.entity_id
_entity_poly.type
_entity_poly.pdbx_seq_one_letter_code
_entity_poly.pdbx_strand_id
1 'polypeptide(L)'
;LDFPGDAWVNRQFHRTLPADSIPDAYPLTLVMSVLPRDKGVTYQTGFFHGIRGDFASAGDRYYGACPYPRVPPGEMRWEIAANANDYTGDLIQYNRWHRQAFVAWADASGKHHRFYYDLPDLSKVVAVDLPTSYFPSNTSTQTLVFGDAPWDHVTGGAGGGGPGSEQLKGLLRRLKVFTTRLPVADMVSEALSDDLATATGAASIWYLNANPRPDDLTDKSGRGHHFRWLDDRFRANLYTGPG
;
A
#
# COMPACT_ATOMS: atom_id res chain seq x y z
N LEU A 1 -11.01 1.95 -8.14
CA LEU A 1 -11.80 1.46 -6.97
C LEU A 1 -12.21 2.64 -6.08
N ASP A 2 -13.45 2.65 -5.59
CA ASP A 2 -13.94 3.62 -4.58
C ASP A 2 -14.17 2.91 -3.24
N PHE A 3 -13.35 3.24 -2.25
CA PHE A 3 -13.45 2.72 -0.90
C PHE A 3 -14.27 3.70 -0.02
N PRO A 4 -15.40 3.26 0.55
CA PRO A 4 -16.28 4.13 1.33
C PRO A 4 -15.72 4.49 2.71
N GLY A 5 -14.77 3.70 3.23
CA GLY A 5 -14.18 3.91 4.55
C GLY A 5 -15.12 3.54 5.69
N ASP A 6 -16.05 2.61 5.46
CA ASP A 6 -16.97 2.15 6.51
C ASP A 6 -16.24 1.22 7.48
N ALA A 7 -16.50 1.36 8.77
CA ALA A 7 -16.11 0.36 9.76
C ALA A 7 -16.99 -0.90 9.62
N TRP A 8 -16.51 -2.01 10.17
CA TRP A 8 -17.15 -3.34 10.23
C TRP A 8 -17.21 -4.12 8.92
N VAL A 9 -16.72 -3.57 7.81
CA VAL A 9 -16.67 -4.25 6.52
C VAL A 9 -15.25 -4.19 6.00
N ASN A 10 -14.58 -5.34 5.90
CA ASN A 10 -13.22 -5.41 5.37
C ASN A 10 -13.25 -5.52 3.84
N ARG A 11 -12.97 -4.41 3.16
CA ARG A 11 -12.81 -4.34 1.70
C ARG A 11 -11.33 -4.32 1.39
N GLN A 12 -10.69 -5.46 1.54
CA GLN A 12 -9.29 -5.63 1.19
C GLN A 12 -9.19 -6.50 -0.04
N PHE A 13 -8.23 -6.19 -0.91
CA PHE A 13 -7.74 -7.16 -1.87
C PHE A 13 -6.29 -7.51 -1.60
N HIS A 14 -5.95 -8.77 -1.85
CA HIS A 14 -4.72 -9.35 -1.36
C HIS A 14 -4.18 -10.48 -2.23
N ARG A 15 -2.91 -10.78 -1.99
CA ARG A 15 -2.27 -12.07 -2.27
C ARG A 15 -1.51 -12.49 -1.01
N THR A 16 -1.57 -13.76 -0.65
CA THR A 16 -1.02 -14.27 0.62
C THR A 16 -0.34 -15.62 0.41
N LEU A 17 0.86 -15.77 0.97
CA LEU A 17 1.56 -17.05 1.01
C LEU A 17 0.79 -18.07 1.90
N PRO A 18 1.02 -19.38 1.70
CA PRO A 18 1.73 -19.98 0.57
C PRO A 18 0.81 -20.18 -0.65
N ALA A 19 -0.49 -19.88 -0.54
CA ALA A 19 -1.47 -20.15 -1.58
C ALA A 19 -1.26 -19.30 -2.85
N ASP A 20 -0.74 -18.08 -2.68
CA ASP A 20 -0.40 -17.17 -3.76
C ASP A 20 1.10 -16.86 -3.74
N SER A 21 1.66 -16.45 -4.88
CA SER A 21 2.92 -15.71 -4.90
C SER A 21 2.72 -14.24 -4.49
N ILE A 22 3.72 -13.68 -3.82
CA ILE A 22 3.86 -12.24 -3.54
C ILE A 22 5.27 -11.82 -3.99
N PRO A 23 5.53 -10.54 -4.31
CA PRO A 23 6.89 -10.08 -4.55
C PRO A 23 7.69 -10.14 -3.24
N ASP A 24 9.01 -10.32 -3.36
CA ASP A 24 9.89 -10.17 -2.22
C ASP A 24 9.76 -8.77 -1.61
N ALA A 25 9.92 -8.69 -0.29
CA ALA A 25 9.85 -7.42 0.44
C ALA A 25 10.97 -6.45 0.04
N TYR A 26 12.11 -6.98 -0.42
CA TYR A 26 13.26 -6.20 -0.85
C TYR A 26 13.97 -6.88 -2.03
N PRO A 27 14.27 -6.17 -3.13
CA PRO A 27 13.81 -4.82 -3.46
C PRO A 27 12.37 -4.82 -4.02
N LEU A 28 11.68 -3.71 -3.82
CA LEU A 28 10.32 -3.50 -4.32
C LEU A 28 10.09 -2.03 -4.64
N THR A 29 9.43 -1.76 -5.76
CA THR A 29 8.83 -0.44 -6.04
C THR A 29 7.34 -0.63 -6.28
N LEU A 30 6.50 0.10 -5.54
CA LEU A 30 5.05 0.12 -5.72
C LEU A 30 4.63 1.52 -6.13
N VAL A 31 3.87 1.63 -7.20
CA VAL A 31 3.27 2.86 -7.68
C VAL A 31 1.76 2.75 -7.57
N MET A 32 1.12 3.81 -7.09
CA MET A 32 -0.33 3.94 -7.04
C MET A 32 -0.76 5.39 -7.14
N SER A 33 -2.04 5.62 -7.43
CA SER A 33 -2.66 6.93 -7.26
C SER A 33 -3.84 6.82 -6.31
N VAL A 34 -3.90 7.73 -5.35
CA VAL A 34 -4.97 7.80 -4.37
C VAL A 34 -5.64 9.17 -4.38
N LEU A 35 -6.96 9.20 -4.24
CA LEU A 35 -7.72 10.42 -3.96
C LEU A 35 -8.35 10.23 -2.58
N PRO A 36 -7.65 10.64 -1.50
CA PRO A 36 -8.17 10.47 -0.16
C PRO A 36 -9.36 11.40 0.05
N ARG A 37 -10.37 10.90 0.76
CA ARG A 37 -11.53 11.66 1.23
C ARG A 37 -11.51 11.67 2.74
N ASP A 38 -12.00 12.74 3.35
CA ASP A 38 -11.95 12.91 4.79
C ASP A 38 -12.79 11.84 5.52
N LYS A 39 -12.15 11.12 6.45
CA LYS A 39 -12.73 10.09 7.35
C LYS A 39 -12.63 10.51 8.83
N GLY A 40 -12.25 11.76 9.10
CA GLY A 40 -11.81 12.21 10.41
C GLY A 40 -10.40 11.71 10.76
N VAL A 41 -10.02 11.91 12.02
CA VAL A 41 -8.71 11.50 12.55
C VAL A 41 -8.77 10.01 12.94
N THR A 42 -8.55 9.15 11.97
CA THR A 42 -8.59 7.68 12.13
C THR A 42 -7.64 6.97 11.17
N TYR A 43 -7.29 5.73 11.49
CA TYR A 43 -6.41 4.89 10.67
C TYR A 43 -7.03 4.60 9.31
N GLN A 44 -6.19 4.60 8.28
CA GLN A 44 -6.54 4.20 6.94
C GLN A 44 -5.34 3.53 6.26
N THR A 45 -5.58 2.53 5.42
CA THR A 45 -4.53 1.79 4.74
C THR A 45 -4.47 2.16 3.26
N GLY A 46 -3.29 2.55 2.77
CA GLY A 46 -3.00 2.51 1.34
C GLY A 46 -2.67 1.08 0.91
N PHE A 47 -1.51 0.60 1.38
CA PHE A 47 -1.08 -0.78 1.22
C PHE A 47 -0.22 -1.25 2.40
N PHE A 48 -0.12 -2.56 2.56
CA PHE A 48 0.87 -3.21 3.43
C PHE A 48 1.52 -4.40 2.73
N HIS A 49 2.84 -4.53 2.88
CA HIS A 49 3.53 -5.82 2.78
C HIS A 49 3.79 -6.28 4.21
N GLY A 50 3.05 -7.28 4.68
CA GLY A 50 3.00 -7.64 6.09
C GLY A 50 2.53 -9.06 6.34
N ILE A 51 2.24 -9.38 7.59
CA ILE A 51 1.75 -10.70 7.98
C ILE A 51 0.23 -10.71 8.05
N ARG A 52 -0.36 -11.73 7.44
CA ARG A 52 -1.76 -12.08 7.63
C ARG A 52 -1.95 -12.65 9.03
N GLY A 53 -2.73 -11.97 9.87
CA GLY A 53 -3.04 -12.43 11.22
C GLY A 53 -2.93 -11.30 12.24
N ASP A 54 -2.68 -11.64 13.50
CA ASP A 54 -2.57 -10.68 14.60
C ASP A 54 -1.36 -9.74 14.40
N PHE A 55 -1.57 -8.43 14.61
CA PHE A 55 -0.54 -7.40 14.52
C PHE A 55 0.67 -7.70 15.40
N ALA A 56 0.47 -8.25 16.61
CA ALA A 56 1.57 -8.60 17.52
C ALA A 56 2.57 -9.58 16.89
N SER A 57 2.12 -10.41 15.95
CA SER A 57 2.97 -11.35 15.21
C SER A 57 3.76 -10.69 14.07
N ALA A 58 3.39 -9.47 13.67
CA ALA A 58 3.89 -8.78 12.49
C ALA A 58 4.97 -7.72 12.80
N GLY A 59 5.09 -7.26 14.05
CA GLY A 59 5.80 -6.01 14.43
C GLY A 59 7.15 -5.73 13.78
N ASP A 60 7.98 -6.76 13.53
CA ASP A 60 9.33 -6.66 12.96
C ASP A 60 9.44 -7.04 11.46
N ARG A 61 8.31 -7.31 10.80
CA ARG A 61 8.23 -7.91 9.46
C ARG A 61 7.00 -7.48 8.66
N TYR A 62 6.67 -6.19 8.79
CA TYR A 62 5.73 -5.49 7.93
C TYR A 62 6.22 -4.09 7.63
N TYR A 63 5.93 -3.60 6.43
CA TYR A 63 5.90 -2.17 6.17
C TYR A 63 4.66 -1.81 5.34
N GLY A 64 4.22 -0.57 5.44
CA GLY A 64 3.14 -0.04 4.62
C GLY A 64 3.24 1.46 4.49
N ALA A 65 2.36 2.01 3.66
CA ALA A 65 2.19 3.46 3.55
C ALA A 65 0.72 3.82 3.52
N CYS A 66 0.39 4.85 4.30
CA CYS A 66 -0.98 5.13 4.70
C CYS A 66 -1.20 6.60 5.08
N PRO A 67 -2.47 7.06 5.05
CA PRO A 67 -2.95 8.11 5.93
C PRO A 67 -2.92 7.68 7.41
N TYR A 68 -2.27 8.46 8.27
CA TYR A 68 -2.10 8.18 9.69
C TYR A 68 -2.73 9.24 10.61
N PRO A 69 -3.49 8.84 11.65
CA PRO A 69 -4.00 9.74 12.68
C PRO A 69 -2.96 10.05 13.75
N ARG A 70 -2.39 11.26 13.73
CA ARG A 70 -1.45 11.70 14.77
C ARG A 70 -2.19 12.33 15.95
N VAL A 71 -2.19 11.64 17.09
CA VAL A 71 -2.86 12.09 18.32
C VAL A 71 -1.83 12.24 19.46
N PRO A 72 -1.66 13.43 20.08
CA PRO A 72 -1.93 14.80 19.62
C PRO A 72 -1.02 15.24 18.45
N PRO A 73 -1.40 16.23 17.60
CA PRO A 73 -2.42 17.26 17.81
C PRO A 73 -3.83 16.96 17.25
N GLY A 74 -4.07 15.77 16.70
CA GLY A 74 -5.36 15.42 16.08
C GLY A 74 -5.41 15.79 14.60
N GLU A 75 -4.42 15.31 13.84
CA GLU A 75 -4.27 15.62 12.42
C GLU A 75 -3.97 14.34 11.61
N MET A 76 -4.27 14.39 10.31
CA MET A 76 -3.98 13.28 9.40
C MET A 76 -2.72 13.59 8.58
N ARG A 77 -1.76 12.68 8.60
CA ARG A 77 -0.47 12.81 7.88
C ARG A 77 -0.23 11.62 6.96
N TRP A 78 0.63 11.81 5.97
CA TRP A 78 1.22 10.67 5.25
C TRP A 78 2.22 9.93 6.14
N GLU A 79 2.33 8.63 5.95
CA GLU A 79 3.16 7.78 6.80
C GLU A 79 3.86 6.64 6.04
N ILE A 80 5.01 6.22 6.57
CA ILE A 80 5.50 4.83 6.50
C ILE A 80 5.30 4.17 7.86
N ALA A 81 4.50 3.11 7.91
CA ALA A 81 4.34 2.28 9.10
C ALA A 81 5.30 1.09 8.98
N ALA A 82 6.25 0.96 9.90
CA ALA A 82 7.29 -0.07 9.86
C ALA A 82 7.91 -0.28 11.26
N ASN A 83 8.32 -1.51 11.57
CA ASN A 83 8.97 -1.85 12.84
C ASN A 83 8.13 -1.44 14.08
N ALA A 84 6.81 -1.65 14.02
CA ALA A 84 5.84 -1.23 15.04
C ALA A 84 5.94 0.27 15.39
N ASN A 85 6.32 1.09 14.41
CA ASN A 85 6.47 2.54 14.52
C ASN A 85 5.86 3.25 13.31
N ASP A 86 5.57 4.51 13.55
CA ASP A 86 4.77 5.39 12.71
C ASP A 86 5.62 6.60 12.29
N TYR A 87 6.13 6.60 11.06
CA TYR A 87 7.02 7.65 10.55
C TYR A 87 6.22 8.58 9.66
N THR A 88 6.02 9.82 10.10
CA THR A 88 5.07 10.74 9.46
C THR A 88 5.74 11.82 8.62
N GLY A 89 5.04 12.25 7.57
CA GLY A 89 5.37 13.38 6.71
C GLY A 89 4.39 14.52 6.85
N ASP A 90 4.04 15.14 5.72
CA ASP A 90 3.13 16.28 5.65
C ASP A 90 1.67 15.92 5.96
N LEU A 91 0.87 16.96 6.22
CA LEU A 91 -0.58 16.87 6.28
C LEU A 91 -1.18 16.36 4.97
N ILE A 92 -2.22 15.56 5.08
CA ILE A 92 -2.95 15.07 3.91
C ILE A 92 -3.78 16.18 3.30
N GLN A 93 -3.66 16.33 1.98
CA GLN A 93 -4.54 17.16 1.19
C GLN A 93 -5.67 16.32 0.62
N TYR A 94 -6.88 16.47 1.14
CA TYR A 94 -8.04 15.70 0.69
C TYR A 94 -8.60 16.18 -0.67
N ASN A 95 -9.40 15.33 -1.30
CA ASN A 95 -10.19 15.64 -2.49
C ASN A 95 -9.36 16.05 -3.73
N ARG A 96 -8.12 15.58 -3.82
CA ARG A 96 -7.27 15.65 -5.01
C ARG A 96 -6.51 14.34 -5.20
N TRP A 97 -6.12 14.07 -6.44
CA TRP A 97 -5.23 12.95 -6.73
C TRP A 97 -3.82 13.21 -6.19
N HIS A 98 -3.28 12.18 -5.56
CA HIS A 98 -1.88 12.05 -5.16
C HIS A 98 -1.29 10.89 -5.95
N ARG A 99 -0.22 11.16 -6.69
CA ARG A 99 0.56 10.11 -7.36
C ARG A 99 1.66 9.68 -6.43
N GLN A 100 1.72 8.39 -6.16
CA GLN A 100 2.51 7.84 -5.08
C GLN A 100 3.48 6.79 -5.59
N ALA A 101 4.64 6.74 -4.97
CA ALA A 101 5.57 5.64 -5.11
C ALA A 101 6.17 5.28 -3.75
N PHE A 102 6.17 3.99 -3.45
CA PHE A 102 6.89 3.42 -2.33
C PHE A 102 8.05 2.58 -2.85
N VAL A 103 9.24 2.79 -2.32
CA VAL A 103 10.46 2.09 -2.71
C VAL A 103 11.07 1.46 -1.47
N ALA A 104 11.29 0.15 -1.51
CA ALA A 104 12.00 -0.61 -0.49
C ALA A 104 13.23 -1.30 -1.09
N TRP A 105 14.38 -1.22 -0.41
CA TRP A 105 15.55 -2.01 -0.76
C TRP A 105 16.36 -2.36 0.49
N ALA A 106 17.27 -3.32 0.34
CA ALA A 106 18.22 -3.69 1.37
C ALA A 106 19.63 -3.57 0.81
N ASP A 107 20.56 -3.12 1.64
CA ASP A 107 21.99 -3.16 1.36
C ASP A 107 22.77 -3.45 2.65
N ALA A 108 24.10 -3.32 2.62
CA ALA A 108 24.95 -3.61 3.76
C ALA A 108 24.70 -2.69 4.97
N SER A 109 24.08 -1.52 4.76
CA SER A 109 23.78 -0.56 5.81
C SER A 109 22.41 -0.75 6.46
N GLY A 110 21.48 -1.45 5.82
CA GLY A 110 20.16 -1.71 6.41
C GLY A 110 19.05 -2.06 5.43
N LYS A 111 17.82 -1.88 5.91
CA LYS A 111 16.60 -1.84 5.12
C LYS A 111 16.19 -0.38 4.95
N HIS A 112 15.81 0.00 3.75
CA HIS A 112 15.50 1.37 3.40
C HIS A 112 14.12 1.46 2.79
N HIS A 113 13.35 2.46 3.20
CA HIS A 113 12.00 2.72 2.72
C HIS A 113 11.86 4.19 2.36
N ARG A 114 11.31 4.48 1.19
CA ARG A 114 11.02 5.84 0.73
C ARG A 114 9.61 5.87 0.19
N PHE A 115 8.78 6.75 0.74
CA PHE A 115 7.40 6.96 0.32
C PHE A 115 7.25 8.37 -0.23
N TYR A 116 7.22 8.47 -1.56
CA TYR A 116 6.90 9.70 -2.26
C TYR A 116 5.39 9.79 -2.38
N TYR A 117 4.79 10.75 -1.68
CA TYR A 117 3.33 10.81 -1.55
C TYR A 117 2.65 11.80 -2.50
N ASP A 118 3.41 12.65 -3.22
CA ASP A 118 2.84 13.62 -4.17
C ASP A 118 3.78 13.89 -5.38
N LEU A 119 4.05 12.84 -6.18
CA LEU A 119 4.89 12.92 -7.37
C LEU A 119 4.29 13.84 -8.45
N PRO A 120 5.14 14.61 -9.19
CA PRO A 120 6.60 14.46 -9.30
C PRO A 120 7.42 15.27 -8.28
N ASP A 121 6.82 15.86 -7.25
CA ASP A 121 7.56 16.61 -6.23
C ASP A 121 8.33 15.64 -5.31
N LEU A 122 9.64 15.54 -5.53
CA LEU A 122 10.52 14.66 -4.77
C LEU A 122 10.82 15.16 -3.35
N SER A 123 10.46 16.40 -3.00
CA SER A 123 10.53 16.88 -1.62
C SER A 123 9.43 16.30 -0.74
N LYS A 124 8.36 15.79 -1.36
CA LYS A 124 7.21 15.16 -0.70
C LYS A 124 7.48 13.68 -0.43
N VAL A 125 8.39 13.43 0.51
CA VAL A 125 8.88 12.08 0.85
C VAL A 125 8.90 11.83 2.36
N VAL A 126 8.50 10.62 2.76
CA VAL A 126 8.84 10.04 4.07
C VAL A 126 9.99 9.05 3.86
N ALA A 127 11.02 9.13 4.70
CA ALA A 127 12.21 8.30 4.60
C ALA A 127 12.48 7.58 5.93
N VAL A 128 12.66 6.26 5.84
CA VAL A 128 12.93 5.40 7.00
C VAL A 128 14.08 4.47 6.64
N ASP A 129 15.06 4.38 7.54
CA ASP A 129 16.17 3.43 7.46
C ASP A 129 16.15 2.59 8.74
N LEU A 130 16.19 1.27 8.59
CA LEU A 130 16.08 0.29 9.65
C LEU A 130 17.28 -0.67 9.62
N PRO A 131 17.63 -1.30 10.76
CA PRO A 131 18.79 -2.19 10.83
C PRO A 131 18.66 -3.38 9.89
N THR A 132 19.78 -3.99 9.51
CA THR A 132 19.83 -5.17 8.64
C THR A 132 19.03 -6.37 9.16
N SER A 133 18.81 -6.45 10.48
CA SER A 133 18.02 -7.48 11.15
C SER A 133 16.50 -7.33 10.99
N TYR A 134 16.02 -6.16 10.58
CA TYR A 134 14.60 -5.92 10.40
C TYR A 134 14.08 -6.63 9.13
N PHE A 135 12.91 -7.25 9.24
CA PHE A 135 12.25 -8.02 8.18
C PHE A 135 13.25 -8.93 7.43
N PRO A 136 13.81 -9.93 8.13
CA PRO A 136 14.91 -10.74 7.59
C PRO A 136 14.48 -11.66 6.45
N SER A 137 13.22 -12.12 6.46
CA SER A 137 12.64 -12.97 5.42
C SER A 137 11.10 -12.97 5.47
N ASN A 138 10.48 -13.40 4.37
CA ASN A 138 9.05 -13.68 4.31
C ASN A 138 8.70 -14.91 5.17
N THR A 139 7.51 -14.89 5.77
CA THR A 139 6.92 -16.06 6.45
C THR A 139 5.88 -16.75 5.55
N SER A 140 5.38 -17.92 5.97
CA SER A 140 4.28 -18.61 5.28
C SER A 140 2.95 -17.87 5.31
N THR A 141 2.82 -16.80 6.09
CA THR A 141 1.61 -15.96 6.17
C THR A 141 1.84 -14.55 5.64
N GLN A 142 2.96 -14.30 4.97
CA GLN A 142 3.24 -12.99 4.38
C GLN A 142 2.22 -12.66 3.29
N THR A 143 1.83 -11.40 3.22
CA THR A 143 0.80 -10.89 2.33
C THR A 143 1.13 -9.50 1.81
N LEU A 144 0.72 -9.24 0.57
CA LEU A 144 0.60 -7.91 0.02
C LEU A 144 -0.88 -7.56 -0.07
N VAL A 145 -1.29 -6.48 0.61
CA VAL A 145 -2.69 -6.06 0.73
C VAL A 145 -2.86 -4.59 0.42
N PHE A 146 -4.07 -4.22 0.02
CA PHE A 146 -4.46 -2.85 -0.26
C PHE A 146 -5.85 -2.56 0.28
N GLY A 147 -6.09 -1.28 0.60
CA GLY A 147 -7.40 -0.76 1.01
C GLY A 147 -7.78 -1.02 2.46
N ASP A 148 -7.15 -1.98 3.13
CA ASP A 148 -7.34 -2.29 4.55
C ASP A 148 -6.12 -3.02 5.12
N ALA A 149 -5.94 -3.00 6.43
CA ALA A 149 -4.76 -3.58 7.09
C ALA A 149 -4.82 -5.11 7.14
N PRO A 150 -3.67 -5.82 7.11
CA PRO A 150 -3.65 -7.27 7.05
C PRO A 150 -4.11 -7.94 8.35
N TRP A 151 -4.24 -7.21 9.46
CA TRP A 151 -4.70 -7.69 10.78
C TRP A 151 -6.16 -7.40 11.12
N ASP A 152 -6.83 -6.51 10.38
CA ASP A 152 -8.19 -6.04 10.69
C ASP A 152 -9.27 -7.13 10.59
N HIS A 153 -8.98 -8.22 9.88
CA HIS A 153 -9.91 -9.35 9.77
C HIS A 153 -9.93 -10.29 10.97
N VAL A 154 -8.96 -10.20 11.88
CA VAL A 154 -8.84 -11.08 13.07
C VAL A 154 -8.83 -10.34 14.40
N THR A 155 -8.47 -9.07 14.40
CA THR A 155 -8.50 -8.24 15.60
C THR A 155 -9.93 -7.69 15.76
N GLY A 156 -10.55 -7.95 16.91
CA GLY A 156 -11.98 -7.69 17.15
C GLY A 156 -12.21 -6.90 18.43
N GLY A 157 -11.53 -5.77 18.60
CA GLY A 157 -11.75 -4.84 19.71
C GLY A 157 -10.51 -4.09 20.21
N ALA A 158 -10.78 -2.87 20.71
CA ALA A 158 -9.93 -1.96 21.51
C ALA A 158 -8.44 -1.90 21.14
N GLY A 159 -8.15 -1.33 19.97
CA GLY A 159 -6.78 -1.01 19.53
C GLY A 159 -6.65 -0.59 18.07
N GLY A 160 -7.77 -0.30 17.39
CA GLY A 160 -7.78 -0.18 15.92
C GLY A 160 -8.00 -1.50 15.20
N GLY A 161 -8.35 -2.58 15.91
CA GLY A 161 -8.60 -3.88 15.34
C GLY A 161 -10.08 -4.23 15.25
N GLY A 162 -10.63 -4.22 14.04
CA GLY A 162 -11.96 -4.67 13.67
C GLY A 162 -12.06 -4.77 12.15
N PRO A 163 -12.96 -5.55 11.57
CA PRO A 163 -13.11 -5.55 10.12
C PRO A 163 -13.34 -4.11 9.62
N GLY A 164 -12.53 -3.57 8.71
CA GLY A 164 -12.75 -2.22 8.18
C GLY A 164 -12.28 -1.04 9.03
N SER A 165 -11.65 -1.25 10.20
CA SER A 165 -11.21 -0.12 11.05
C SER A 165 -10.21 0.77 10.35
N GLU A 166 -9.25 0.18 9.64
CA GLU A 166 -8.20 0.86 8.88
C GLU A 166 -8.54 0.96 7.39
N GLN A 167 -9.81 0.83 7.01
CA GLN A 167 -10.20 0.93 5.61
C GLN A 167 -9.92 2.32 5.05
N LEU A 168 -9.33 2.38 3.85
CA LEU A 168 -9.20 3.59 3.05
C LEU A 168 -10.56 4.26 2.86
N LYS A 169 -10.61 5.59 2.97
CA LYS A 169 -11.72 6.37 2.43
C LYS A 169 -11.23 7.17 1.23
N GLY A 170 -11.72 6.84 0.05
CA GLY A 170 -11.31 7.52 -1.18
C GLY A 170 -11.15 6.59 -2.37
N LEU A 171 -10.50 7.11 -3.42
CA LEU A 171 -10.29 6.38 -4.66
C LEU A 171 -8.87 5.83 -4.72
N LEU A 172 -8.71 4.65 -5.31
CA LEU A 172 -7.41 4.04 -5.61
C LEU A 172 -7.39 3.50 -7.04
N ARG A 173 -6.32 3.81 -7.77
CA ARG A 173 -6.04 3.39 -9.15
C ARG A 173 -4.54 3.35 -9.45
N ARG A 174 -4.16 3.07 -10.70
CA ARG A 174 -2.77 3.11 -11.20
C ARG A 174 -1.83 2.20 -10.42
N LEU A 175 -2.27 0.98 -10.12
CA LEU A 175 -1.48 0.03 -9.37
C LEU A 175 -0.41 -0.58 -10.28
N LYS A 176 0.86 -0.38 -9.90
CA LYS A 176 2.00 -1.08 -10.49
C LYS A 176 2.91 -1.56 -9.38
N VAL A 177 3.38 -2.79 -9.48
CA VAL A 177 4.33 -3.38 -8.54
C VAL A 177 5.51 -3.91 -9.32
N PHE A 178 6.72 -3.51 -8.95
CA PHE A 178 7.97 -3.87 -9.60
C PHE A 178 8.86 -4.61 -8.61
N THR A 179 9.55 -5.66 -9.06
CA THR A 179 10.48 -6.47 -8.24
C THR A 179 11.89 -5.87 -8.14
N THR A 180 12.02 -4.56 -8.37
CA THR A 180 13.31 -3.85 -8.32
C THR A 180 13.16 -2.51 -7.63
N ARG A 181 14.29 -1.94 -7.21
CA ARG A 181 14.40 -0.53 -6.83
C ARG A 181 14.51 0.28 -8.12
N LEU A 182 13.40 0.84 -8.58
CA LEU A 182 13.44 1.67 -9.77
C LEU A 182 14.33 2.91 -9.52
N PRO A 183 15.14 3.34 -10.51
CA PRO A 183 15.74 4.66 -10.49
C PRO A 183 14.68 5.74 -10.32
N VAL A 184 15.02 6.85 -9.67
CA VAL A 184 14.05 7.93 -9.37
C VAL A 184 13.35 8.44 -10.64
N ALA A 185 14.09 8.63 -11.74
CA ALA A 185 13.51 9.06 -13.00
C ALA A 185 12.50 8.06 -13.58
N ASP A 186 12.82 6.76 -13.49
CA ASP A 186 11.93 5.70 -13.97
C ASP A 186 10.68 5.60 -13.10
N MET A 187 10.84 5.63 -11.77
CA MET A 187 9.75 5.64 -10.80
C MET A 187 8.77 6.81 -11.05
N VAL A 188 9.28 8.03 -11.28
CA VAL A 188 8.45 9.20 -11.60
C VAL A 188 7.70 8.98 -12.92
N SER A 189 8.39 8.49 -13.95
CA SER A 189 7.76 8.21 -15.25
C SER A 189 6.66 7.15 -15.14
N GLU A 190 6.89 6.08 -14.37
CA GLU A 190 5.90 5.05 -14.10
C GLU A 190 4.70 5.58 -13.32
N ALA A 191 4.90 6.49 -12.35
CA ALA A 191 3.83 7.10 -11.57
C ALA A 191 2.95 8.09 -12.36
N LEU A 192 3.50 8.69 -13.43
CA LEU A 192 2.78 9.62 -14.29
C LEU A 192 2.00 8.93 -15.41
N SER A 193 2.23 7.63 -15.65
CA SER A 193 1.65 6.86 -16.75
C SER A 193 0.66 5.80 -16.29
N ASP A 194 -0.40 5.57 -17.07
CA ASP A 194 -1.31 4.43 -16.90
C ASP A 194 -0.67 3.12 -17.40
N ASP A 195 0.11 3.17 -18.48
CA ASP A 195 0.85 2.03 -19.04
C ASP A 195 2.29 1.96 -18.49
N LEU A 196 2.99 0.85 -18.74
CA LEU A 196 4.43 0.75 -18.49
C LEU A 196 5.17 1.83 -19.30
N ALA A 197 5.91 2.68 -18.61
CA ALA A 197 6.54 3.87 -19.19
C ALA A 197 8.04 3.68 -19.49
N THR A 198 8.68 2.71 -18.84
CA THR A 198 10.14 2.59 -18.81
C THR A 198 10.61 1.18 -19.14
N ALA A 199 11.82 1.07 -19.70
CA ALA A 199 12.43 -0.23 -19.98
C ALA A 199 12.71 -1.03 -18.70
N THR A 200 13.22 -0.36 -17.65
CA THR A 200 13.46 -0.98 -16.33
C THR A 200 12.14 -1.45 -15.70
N GLY A 201 11.10 -0.63 -15.78
CA GLY A 201 9.75 -0.98 -15.33
C GLY A 201 9.22 -2.21 -16.07
N ALA A 202 9.28 -2.22 -17.40
CA ALA A 202 8.85 -3.36 -18.20
C ALA A 202 9.62 -4.66 -17.90
N ALA A 203 10.93 -4.58 -17.63
CA ALA A 203 11.75 -5.72 -17.28
C ALA A 203 11.43 -6.31 -15.90
N SER A 204 10.94 -5.48 -14.97
CA SER A 204 10.74 -5.82 -13.55
C SER A 204 9.28 -5.85 -13.09
N ILE A 205 8.32 -5.62 -14.00
CA ILE A 205 6.89 -5.58 -13.66
C ILE A 205 6.44 -6.92 -13.09
N TRP A 206 5.79 -6.84 -11.93
CA TRP A 206 5.15 -7.95 -11.25
C TRP A 206 3.63 -7.89 -11.38
N TYR A 207 3.05 -6.70 -11.18
CA TYR A 207 1.61 -6.49 -11.32
C TYR A 207 1.33 -5.16 -11.97
N LEU A 208 0.40 -5.13 -12.91
CA LEU A 208 -0.13 -3.90 -13.50
C LEU A 208 -1.66 -3.95 -13.49
N ASN A 209 -2.30 -2.95 -12.93
CA ASN A 209 -3.70 -2.65 -13.22
C ASN A 209 -3.94 -1.15 -13.06
N ALA A 210 -4.00 -0.45 -14.18
CA ALA A 210 -4.15 1.00 -14.20
C ALA A 210 -5.53 1.45 -13.69
N ASN A 211 -6.56 0.65 -13.97
CA ASN A 211 -7.94 0.95 -13.63
C ASN A 211 -8.63 -0.25 -12.98
N PRO A 212 -8.24 -0.60 -11.73
CA PRO A 212 -8.82 -1.73 -11.04
C PRO A 212 -10.31 -1.48 -10.75
N ARG A 213 -11.12 -2.51 -11.00
CA ARG A 213 -12.57 -2.49 -10.82
C ARG A 213 -12.98 -3.53 -9.78
N PRO A 214 -14.15 -3.38 -9.15
CA PRO A 214 -14.64 -4.37 -8.19
C PRO A 214 -14.73 -5.78 -8.79
N ASP A 215 -15.09 -5.87 -10.07
CA ASP A 215 -15.20 -7.11 -10.85
C ASP A 215 -13.91 -7.52 -11.55
N ASP A 216 -12.85 -6.70 -11.50
CA ASP A 216 -11.61 -6.94 -12.23
C ASP A 216 -10.38 -6.40 -11.48
N LEU A 217 -9.74 -7.31 -10.75
CA LEU A 217 -8.42 -7.13 -10.12
C LEU A 217 -7.31 -7.89 -10.87
N THR A 218 -7.59 -8.35 -12.09
CA THR A 218 -6.63 -9.15 -12.86
C THR A 218 -5.42 -8.32 -13.24
N ASP A 219 -4.25 -8.91 -13.05
CA ASP A 219 -2.98 -8.44 -13.60
C ASP A 219 -3.01 -8.27 -15.13
N LYS A 220 -2.75 -7.05 -15.58
CA LYS A 220 -2.68 -6.60 -16.97
C LYS A 220 -1.24 -6.59 -17.52
N SER A 221 -0.25 -6.96 -16.71
CA SER A 221 1.14 -7.07 -17.15
C SER A 221 1.42 -8.36 -17.93
N GLY A 222 0.52 -9.34 -17.85
CA GLY A 222 0.70 -10.68 -18.43
C GLY A 222 1.51 -11.64 -17.56
N ARG A 223 1.81 -11.30 -16.30
CA ARG A 223 2.57 -12.15 -15.36
C ARG A 223 1.67 -13.09 -14.55
N GLY A 224 0.36 -12.89 -14.57
CA GLY A 224 -0.62 -13.77 -13.93
C GLY A 224 -0.75 -13.56 -12.42
N HIS A 225 -0.24 -12.44 -11.89
CA HIS A 225 -0.25 -12.13 -10.46
C HIS A 225 -1.56 -11.44 -10.05
N HIS A 226 -2.71 -12.04 -10.37
CA HIS A 226 -4.03 -11.47 -10.12
C HIS A 226 -4.31 -11.31 -8.61
N PHE A 227 -4.73 -10.13 -8.18
CA PHE A 227 -5.26 -9.98 -6.82
C PHE A 227 -6.68 -10.53 -6.73
N ARG A 228 -7.13 -10.82 -5.52
CA ARG A 228 -8.51 -11.19 -5.20
C ARG A 228 -9.01 -10.41 -4.00
N TRP A 229 -10.31 -10.22 -3.93
CA TRP A 229 -10.94 -9.71 -2.71
C TRP A 229 -10.77 -10.72 -1.58
N LEU A 230 -10.60 -10.20 -0.37
CA LEU A 230 -10.60 -11.03 0.82
C LEU A 230 -11.96 -11.71 1.02
N ASP A 231 -13.04 -10.95 0.83
CA ASP A 231 -14.41 -11.44 0.85
C ASP A 231 -15.13 -10.89 -0.39
N ASP A 232 -15.51 -11.77 -1.30
CA ASP A 232 -16.18 -11.40 -2.54
C ASP A 232 -17.54 -10.72 -2.34
N ARG A 233 -18.14 -10.84 -1.15
CA ARG A 233 -19.36 -10.12 -0.77
C ARG A 233 -19.10 -8.66 -0.46
N PHE A 234 -17.86 -8.31 -0.12
CA PHE A 234 -17.44 -6.98 0.35
C PHE A 234 -16.33 -6.43 -0.52
N ARG A 235 -16.71 -6.00 -1.72
CA ARG A 235 -15.82 -5.33 -2.67
C ARG A 235 -15.86 -3.82 -2.47
N ALA A 236 -14.81 -3.12 -2.88
CA ALA A 236 -14.90 -1.67 -3.11
C ALA A 236 -15.95 -1.37 -4.20
N ASN A 237 -16.42 -0.12 -4.25
CA ASN A 237 -17.38 0.32 -5.27
C ASN A 237 -16.67 0.63 -6.59
N LEU A 238 -17.44 0.60 -7.69
CA LEU A 238 -16.95 1.07 -8.99
C LEU A 238 -16.93 2.60 -8.98
N TYR A 239 -15.77 3.18 -9.27
CA TYR A 239 -15.68 4.61 -9.55
C TYR A 239 -16.05 4.86 -11.01
N THR A 240 -17.03 5.73 -11.27
CA THR A 240 -17.50 6.09 -12.61
C THR A 240 -17.31 7.57 -12.95
N GLY A 241 -16.69 8.35 -12.06
CA GLY A 241 -16.44 9.78 -12.28
C GLY A 241 -15.27 10.05 -13.24
N PRO A 242 -15.06 11.32 -13.62
CA PRO A 242 -13.96 11.72 -14.49
C PRO A 242 -12.59 11.42 -13.87
N GLY A 243 -11.63 11.06 -14.73
CA GLY A 243 -10.27 10.63 -14.39
C GLY A 243 -9.33 11.76 -14.00
#